data_AF-A0A0S7XB33-F1
#
_entry.id   AF-A0A0S7XB33-F1
#
_cell.length_a   1.000
_cell.length_b   1.000
_cell.length_c   1.000
_cell.angle_alpha   90.00
_cell.angle_beta   90.00
_cell.angle_gamma   90.00
#
_symmetry.space_group_name_H-M   'P 1'
#
loop_
_entity.id
_entity.type
_entity.pdbx_description
1 polymer ?
#
loop_
_entity_poly.entity_id
_entity_poly.type
_entity_poly.pdbx_seq_one_letter_code
_entity_poly.pdbx_strand_id
1 'polypeptide(L)'
;MPSPWERPPDPLEVAEALAKLRAVRRETVRKEVLQNERVELLASHVLGYEVKPFHLAMIRFQSRCKDSCLQLAPRGYGKTTVLTITRAVHEIVKDPNVRILIASNTQLQAEVFLREIKFHLQHNPLLTMGCEGDCGSTKNLLSQGEHGDVRWRWRSCGDQAL
;
A
#
# COMPACT_ATOMS: atom_id res chain seq x y z
N MET A 1 20.94 30.40 -37.16
CA MET A 1 20.83 29.73 -35.85
C MET A 1 19.50 29.01 -35.83
N PRO A 2 19.45 27.71 -35.50
CA PRO A 2 18.17 27.02 -35.32
C PRO A 2 17.40 27.74 -34.21
N SER A 3 16.10 27.86 -34.42
CA SER A 3 15.19 28.53 -33.49
C SER A 3 15.11 27.77 -32.16
N PRO A 4 14.79 28.45 -31.04
CA PRO A 4 14.73 27.81 -29.71
C PRO A 4 13.82 26.58 -29.59
N TRP A 5 12.84 26.42 -30.48
CA TRP A 5 11.91 25.29 -30.54
C TRP A 5 12.36 24.13 -31.45
N GLU A 6 13.43 24.30 -32.22
CA GLU A 6 14.00 23.24 -33.09
C GLU A 6 15.06 22.39 -32.37
N ARG A 7 15.48 22.78 -31.15
CA ARG A 7 16.44 22.00 -30.38
C ARG A 7 15.70 20.85 -29.66
N PRO A 8 16.14 19.58 -29.81
CA PRO A 8 15.63 18.52 -28.96
C PRO A 8 15.95 18.86 -27.50
N PRO A 9 14.99 18.73 -26.58
CA PRO A 9 15.19 19.09 -25.19
C PRO A 9 16.32 18.24 -24.59
N ASP A 10 17.15 18.86 -23.73
CA ASP A 10 18.26 18.17 -23.08
C ASP A 10 17.70 17.00 -22.25
N PRO A 11 18.19 15.76 -22.44
CA PRO A 11 17.77 14.61 -21.64
C PRO A 11 17.81 14.86 -20.12
N LEU A 12 18.76 15.66 -19.62
CA LEU A 12 18.88 16.01 -18.20
C LEU A 12 17.72 16.92 -17.75
N GLU A 13 17.40 17.96 -18.52
CA GLU A 13 16.26 18.86 -18.23
C GLU A 13 14.94 18.10 -18.25
N VAL A 14 14.76 17.19 -19.21
CA VAL A 14 13.58 16.32 -19.29
C VAL A 14 13.50 15.41 -18.07
N ALA A 15 14.62 14.80 -17.65
CA ALA A 15 14.66 13.93 -16.48
C ALA A 15 14.31 14.68 -15.19
N GLU A 16 14.84 15.89 -15.00
CA GLU A 16 14.50 16.74 -13.86
C GLU A 16 13.04 17.16 -13.86
N ALA A 17 12.50 17.58 -15.01
CA ALA A 17 11.10 17.93 -15.14
C ALA A 17 10.19 16.75 -14.83
N LEU A 18 10.52 15.54 -15.32
CA LEU A 18 9.82 14.31 -14.99
C LEU A 18 9.92 13.95 -13.52
N ALA A 19 11.08 14.13 -12.89
CA ALA A 19 11.27 13.88 -11.46
C ALA A 19 10.41 14.83 -10.61
N LYS A 20 10.36 16.12 -10.96
CA LYS A 20 9.49 17.12 -10.33
C LYS A 20 8.02 16.74 -10.47
N LEU A 21 7.58 16.37 -11.69
CA LEU A 21 6.21 15.91 -11.94
C LEU A 21 5.86 14.65 -11.13
N ARG A 22 6.77 13.68 -11.04
CA ARG A 22 6.57 12.47 -10.22
C ARG A 22 6.50 12.79 -8.73
N ALA A 23 7.28 13.74 -8.23
CA ALA A 23 7.20 14.18 -6.84
C ALA A 23 5.85 14.83 -6.53
N VAL A 24 5.42 15.79 -7.36
CA VAL A 24 4.10 16.44 -7.23
C VAL A 24 2.97 15.41 -7.29
N ARG A 25 3.01 14.48 -8.26
CA ARG A 25 2.00 13.42 -8.37
C ARG A 25 1.94 12.54 -7.12
N ARG A 26 3.09 12.12 -6.58
CA ARG A 26 3.16 11.30 -5.36
C ARG A 26 2.53 12.02 -4.17
N GLU A 27 2.86 13.30 -4.00
CA GLU A 27 2.32 14.10 -2.92
C GLU A 27 0.80 14.26 -3.04
N THR A 28 0.30 14.55 -4.25
CA THR A 28 -1.15 14.63 -4.49
C THR A 28 -1.85 13.30 -4.19
N VAL A 29 -1.29 12.18 -4.67
CA VAL A 29 -1.87 10.84 -4.40
C VAL A 29 -1.86 10.54 -2.91
N ARG A 30 -0.78 10.86 -2.19
CA ARG A 30 -0.68 10.66 -0.74
C ARG A 30 -1.76 11.45 0.00
N LYS A 31 -1.95 12.73 -0.34
CA LYS A 31 -3.01 13.57 0.24
C LYS A 31 -4.39 13.00 -0.03
N GLU A 32 -4.67 12.61 -1.28
CA GLU A 32 -5.97 12.05 -1.67
C GLU A 32 -6.28 10.72 -0.96
N VAL A 33 -5.28 9.84 -0.79
CA VAL A 33 -5.47 8.55 -0.12
C VAL A 33 -5.70 8.73 1.38
N LEU A 34 -4.97 9.64 2.04
CA LEU A 34 -5.05 9.80 3.49
C LEU A 34 -6.19 10.72 3.94
N GLN A 35 -6.43 11.82 3.23
CA GLN A 35 -7.42 12.83 3.62
C GLN A 35 -8.81 12.52 3.05
N ASN A 36 -8.88 12.10 1.78
CA ASN A 36 -10.15 11.85 1.09
C ASN A 36 -10.54 10.36 1.07
N GLU A 37 -9.77 9.51 1.75
CA GLU A 37 -9.99 8.06 1.85
C GLU A 37 -10.24 7.37 0.49
N ARG A 38 -9.53 7.85 -0.55
CA ARG A 38 -9.62 7.30 -1.91
C ARG A 38 -8.79 6.04 -2.06
N VAL A 39 -9.26 4.97 -1.43
CA VAL A 39 -8.62 3.64 -1.40
C VAL A 39 -8.46 3.02 -2.80
N GLU A 40 -9.29 3.40 -3.76
CA GLU A 40 -9.14 2.97 -5.16
C GLU A 40 -7.85 3.46 -5.82
N LEU A 41 -7.37 4.64 -5.43
CA LEU A 41 -6.10 5.18 -5.90
C LEU A 41 -4.94 4.39 -5.32
N LEU A 42 -5.03 3.98 -4.05
CA LEU A 42 -4.05 3.10 -3.42
C LEU A 42 -3.96 1.75 -4.16
N ALA A 43 -5.10 1.10 -4.41
CA ALA A 43 -5.15 -0.19 -5.11
C ALA A 43 -4.51 -0.12 -6.51
N SER A 44 -4.86 0.90 -7.29
CA SER A 44 -4.43 1.03 -8.69
C SER A 44 -3.01 1.58 -8.83
N HIS A 45 -2.70 2.71 -8.18
CA HIS A 45 -1.46 3.45 -8.41
C HIS A 45 -0.31 2.96 -7.54
N VAL A 46 -0.59 2.49 -6.34
CA VAL A 46 0.45 2.06 -5.41
C VAL A 46 0.64 0.55 -5.49
N LEU A 47 -0.44 -0.23 -5.33
CA LEU A 47 -0.35 -1.70 -5.31
C LEU A 47 -0.30 -2.31 -6.71
N GLY A 48 -0.65 -1.55 -7.76
CA GLY A 48 -0.61 -2.02 -9.15
C GLY A 48 -1.72 -3.01 -9.52
N TYR A 49 -2.82 -3.04 -8.76
CA TYR A 49 -3.94 -3.94 -9.03
C TYR A 49 -4.86 -3.41 -10.13
N GLU A 50 -5.45 -4.33 -10.90
CA GLU A 50 -6.49 -4.01 -11.87
C GLU A 50 -7.84 -3.76 -11.15
N VAL A 51 -8.21 -2.48 -11.02
CA VAL A 51 -9.47 -2.08 -10.38
C VAL A 51 -10.56 -1.93 -11.44
N LYS A 52 -11.48 -2.91 -11.47
CA LYS A 52 -12.67 -2.89 -12.33
C LYS A 52 -13.79 -2.02 -11.74
N PRO A 53 -14.78 -1.58 -12.53
CA PRO A 53 -15.87 -0.72 -12.03
C PRO A 53 -16.63 -1.30 -10.82
N PHE A 54 -16.84 -2.62 -10.77
CA PHE A 54 -17.50 -3.25 -9.63
C PHE A 54 -16.61 -3.28 -8.37
N HIS A 55 -15.28 -3.33 -8.51
CA HIS A 55 -14.36 -3.17 -7.39
C HIS A 55 -14.52 -1.77 -6.77
N LEU A 56 -14.68 -0.72 -7.59
CA LEU A 56 -14.91 0.65 -7.10
C LEU A 56 -16.18 0.76 -6.25
N ALA A 57 -17.27 0.12 -6.68
CA ALA A 57 -18.52 0.10 -5.91
C ALA A 57 -18.32 -0.57 -4.54
N MET A 58 -17.58 -1.69 -4.51
CA MET A 58 -17.29 -2.40 -3.26
C MET A 58 -16.36 -1.60 -2.34
N ILE A 59 -15.31 -0.98 -2.86
CA ILE A 59 -14.39 -0.13 -2.09
C ILE A 59 -15.15 1.06 -1.49
N ARG A 60 -15.96 1.75 -2.31
CA ARG A 60 -16.76 2.90 -1.85
C ARG A 60 -17.78 2.50 -0.80
N PHE A 61 -18.40 1.32 -0.92
CA PHE A 61 -19.28 0.79 0.11
C PHE A 61 -18.52 0.54 1.41
N GLN A 62 -17.35 -0.08 1.34
CA GLN A 62 -16.50 -0.33 2.51
C GLN A 62 -16.07 0.98 3.20
N SER A 63 -15.68 2.01 2.46
CA SER A 63 -15.31 3.31 3.05
C SER A 63 -16.48 4.06 3.69
N ARG A 64 -17.73 3.75 3.32
CA ARG A 64 -18.93 4.36 3.94
C ARG A 64 -19.33 3.67 5.25
N CYS A 65 -18.99 2.39 5.40
CA CYS A 65 -19.27 1.63 6.61
C CYS A 65 -18.19 1.89 7.65
N LYS A 66 -18.55 2.48 8.82
CA LYS A 66 -17.58 2.83 9.87
C LYS A 66 -17.21 1.66 10.77
N ASP A 67 -18.19 0.85 11.19
CA ASP A 67 -17.98 -0.16 12.23
C ASP A 67 -18.01 -1.59 11.69
N SER A 68 -19.09 -1.93 10.97
CA SER A 68 -19.29 -3.28 10.43
C SER A 68 -19.71 -3.22 8.97
N CYS A 69 -19.02 -3.99 8.12
CA CYS A 69 -19.31 -4.09 6.70
C CYS A 69 -19.35 -5.58 6.31
N LEU A 70 -20.48 -6.04 5.76
CA LEU A 70 -20.61 -7.37 5.19
C LEU A 70 -20.77 -7.25 3.68
N GLN A 71 -19.81 -7.80 2.93
CA GLN A 71 -19.85 -7.82 1.47
C GLN A 71 -19.85 -9.26 0.96
N LEU A 72 -21.00 -9.67 0.42
CA LEU A 72 -21.17 -10.96 -0.22
C LEU A 72 -20.88 -10.82 -1.71
N ALA A 73 -19.92 -11.59 -2.21
CA ALA A 73 -19.67 -11.65 -3.65
C ALA A 73 -19.19 -13.07 -4.06
N PRO A 74 -19.33 -13.47 -5.32
CA PRO A 74 -18.97 -14.81 -5.80
C PRO A 74 -17.44 -15.01 -5.93
N ARG A 75 -16.98 -16.26 -6.05
CA ARG A 75 -15.53 -16.54 -6.17
C ARG A 75 -14.92 -15.85 -7.39
N GLY A 76 -13.65 -15.45 -7.28
CA GLY A 76 -12.91 -14.78 -8.37
C GLY A 76 -13.10 -13.25 -8.47
N TYR A 77 -13.99 -12.65 -7.67
CA TYR A 77 -14.28 -11.21 -7.70
C TYR A 77 -13.26 -10.33 -6.94
N GLY A 78 -12.04 -10.83 -6.71
CA GLY A 78 -10.98 -10.05 -6.07
C GLY A 78 -11.27 -9.59 -4.64
N LYS A 79 -12.20 -10.23 -3.92
CA LYS A 79 -12.59 -9.83 -2.55
C LYS A 79 -11.40 -9.68 -1.63
N THR A 80 -10.54 -10.68 -1.57
CA THR A 80 -9.43 -10.65 -0.63
C THR A 80 -8.31 -9.76 -1.11
N THR A 81 -7.92 -9.86 -2.39
CA THR A 81 -6.81 -9.09 -2.97
C THR A 81 -7.11 -7.59 -3.04
N VAL A 82 -8.27 -7.21 -3.56
CA VAL A 82 -8.59 -5.78 -3.81
C VAL A 82 -9.23 -5.12 -2.58
N LEU A 83 -10.07 -5.81 -1.81
CA LEU A 83 -10.73 -5.20 -0.64
C LEU A 83 -9.92 -5.41 0.63
N THR A 84 -9.64 -6.66 1.01
CA THR A 84 -9.03 -6.97 2.31
C THR A 84 -7.60 -6.44 2.41
N ILE A 85 -6.75 -6.76 1.43
CA ILE A 85 -5.34 -6.35 1.46
C ILE A 85 -5.21 -4.83 1.31
N THR A 86 -5.87 -4.22 0.32
CA THR A 86 -5.82 -2.77 0.14
C THR A 86 -6.32 -2.03 1.38
N ARG A 87 -7.41 -2.48 2.02
CA ARG A 87 -7.91 -1.84 3.24
C ARG A 87 -6.92 -1.99 4.38
N ALA A 88 -6.35 -3.18 4.58
CA ALA A 88 -5.35 -3.38 5.63
C ALA A 88 -4.13 -2.48 5.43
N VAL A 89 -3.62 -2.36 4.19
CA VAL A 89 -2.52 -1.45 3.87
C VAL A 89 -2.92 0.00 4.12
N HIS A 90 -4.12 0.41 3.71
CA HIS A 90 -4.62 1.78 3.94
C HIS A 90 -4.65 2.16 5.42
N GLU A 91 -5.16 1.29 6.28
CA GLU A 91 -5.21 1.51 7.72
C GLU A 91 -3.80 1.60 8.34
N ILE A 92 -2.87 0.72 7.93
CA ILE A 92 -1.47 0.75 8.40
C ILE A 92 -0.75 2.04 7.99
N VAL A 93 -1.01 2.53 6.77
CA VAL A 93 -0.40 3.78 6.29
C VAL A 93 -1.01 4.99 7.00
N LYS A 94 -2.29 4.93 7.40
CA LYS A 94 -2.97 5.99 8.15
C LYS A 94 -2.52 6.06 9.60
N ASP A 95 -2.41 4.91 10.28
CA ASP A 95 -1.90 4.79 11.64
C ASP A 95 -0.96 3.57 11.75
N PRO A 96 0.36 3.77 11.92
CA PRO A 96 1.31 2.67 12.03
C PRO A 96 1.15 1.83 13.30
N ASN A 97 0.41 2.31 14.31
CA ASN A 97 0.18 1.59 15.56
C ASN A 97 -1.15 0.81 15.59
N VAL A 98 -1.87 0.75 14.46
CA VAL A 98 -3.15 0.06 14.34
C VAL A 98 -2.99 -1.45 14.56
N ARG A 99 -3.99 -2.06 15.21
CA ARG A 99 -4.08 -3.53 15.37
C ARG A 99 -5.15 -4.06 14.42
N ILE A 100 -4.74 -4.89 13.47
CA ILE A 100 -5.63 -5.49 12.46
C ILE A 100 -5.65 -7.00 12.64
N LEU A 101 -6.84 -7.57 12.78
CA LEU A 101 -7.05 -9.02 12.80
C LEU A 101 -7.55 -9.48 11.43
N ILE A 102 -6.84 -10.43 10.81
CA ILE A 102 -7.27 -11.10 9.58
C ILE A 102 -7.74 -12.49 9.95
N ALA A 103 -9.03 -12.77 9.74
CA ALA A 103 -9.64 -14.06 10.03
C ALA A 103 -10.04 -14.78 8.73
N SER A 104 -9.72 -16.06 8.63
CA SER A 104 -10.14 -16.95 7.54
C SER A 104 -10.42 -18.35 8.09
N ASN A 105 -11.12 -19.18 7.31
CA ASN A 105 -11.47 -20.54 7.71
C ASN A 105 -10.24 -21.43 7.98
N THR A 106 -9.14 -21.22 7.23
CA THR A 106 -7.88 -21.93 7.44
C THR A 106 -6.75 -20.95 7.75
N GLN A 107 -5.83 -21.35 8.63
CA GLN A 107 -4.66 -20.55 9.01
C GLN A 107 -3.76 -20.25 7.81
N LEU A 108 -3.55 -21.24 6.93
CA LEU A 108 -2.73 -21.08 5.72
C LEU A 108 -3.23 -19.95 4.82
N GLN A 109 -4.55 -19.76 4.70
CA GLN A 109 -5.10 -18.65 3.91
C GLN A 109 -4.79 -17.29 4.55
N ALA A 110 -4.95 -17.17 5.87
CA ALA A 110 -4.60 -15.95 6.60
C ALA A 110 -3.12 -15.61 6.45
N GLU A 111 -2.24 -16.61 6.54
CA GLU A 111 -0.78 -16.44 6.36
C GLU A 111 -0.43 -15.96 4.94
N VAL A 112 -1.12 -16.45 3.91
CA VAL A 112 -0.93 -15.99 2.53
C VAL A 112 -1.29 -14.50 2.40
N PHE A 113 -2.42 -14.08 2.96
CA PHE A 113 -2.84 -12.67 2.90
C PHE A 113 -1.88 -11.77 3.68
N LEU A 114 -1.43 -12.22 4.85
CA LEU A 114 -0.47 -11.48 5.66
C LEU A 114 0.89 -11.36 4.96
N ARG A 115 1.33 -12.42 4.27
CA ARG A 115 2.57 -12.40 3.46
C ARG A 115 2.48 -11.39 2.34
N GLU A 116 1.34 -11.30 1.66
CA GLU A 116 1.12 -10.33 0.59
C GLU A 116 1.10 -8.89 1.12
N ILE A 117 0.41 -8.62 2.25
CA ILE A 117 0.44 -7.31 2.91
C ILE A 117 1.87 -6.93 3.30
N LYS A 118 2.62 -7.85 3.91
CA LYS A 118 4.02 -7.63 4.28
C LYS A 118 4.88 -7.34 3.05
N PHE A 119 4.67 -8.07 1.96
CA PHE A 119 5.40 -7.86 0.71
C PHE A 119 5.19 -6.44 0.18
N HIS A 120 3.95 -5.97 0.13
CA HIS A 120 3.62 -4.60 -0.29
C HIS A 120 4.25 -3.53 0.61
N LEU A 121 4.25 -3.72 1.93
CA LEU A 121 4.85 -2.76 2.85
C LEU A 121 6.38 -2.69 2.73
N GLN A 122 7.04 -3.80 2.43
CA GLN A 122 8.51 -3.86 2.37
C GLN A 122 9.07 -3.45 1.00
N HIS A 123 8.41 -3.85 -0.09
CA HIS A 123 8.98 -3.74 -1.44
C HIS A 123 8.40 -2.59 -2.26
N ASN A 124 7.36 -1.90 -1.77
CA ASN A 124 6.74 -0.84 -2.54
C ASN A 124 7.42 0.51 -2.28
N PRO A 125 8.24 1.01 -3.23
CA PRO A 125 9.03 2.22 -3.03
C PRO A 125 8.16 3.47 -2.83
N LEU A 126 6.86 3.40 -3.19
CA LEU A 126 5.92 4.49 -2.96
C LEU A 126 5.45 4.57 -1.50
N LEU A 127 5.56 3.47 -0.75
CA LEU A 127 5.24 3.39 0.67
C LEU A 127 6.48 3.56 1.57
N THR A 128 7.65 3.12 1.09
CA THR A 128 8.91 3.10 1.89
C THR A 128 9.70 4.41 1.92
N MET A 129 9.19 5.51 1.36
CA MET A 129 9.84 6.84 1.35
C MET A 129 9.76 7.51 2.73
N GLY A 130 10.52 6.97 3.66
CA GLY A 130 10.68 7.41 5.05
C GLY A 130 11.67 6.54 5.84
N CYS A 131 12.17 5.44 5.25
CA CYS A 131 13.27 4.67 5.83
C CYS A 131 14.47 4.69 4.88
N GLU A 132 15.13 5.85 4.76
CA GLU A 132 16.56 5.90 4.41
C GLU A 132 17.35 5.42 5.65
N GLY A 133 17.27 4.12 5.88
CA GLY A 133 17.89 3.44 7.01
C GLY A 133 17.75 1.95 6.80
N ASP A 134 18.79 1.36 6.22
CA ASP A 134 19.07 -0.07 6.10
C ASP A 134 17.99 -1.02 6.62
N CYS A 135 17.09 -1.46 5.73
CA CYS A 135 16.54 -2.81 5.81
C CYS A 135 17.23 -3.73 4.79
N GLY A 136 18.53 -3.49 4.57
CA GLY A 136 19.45 -4.47 4.05
C GLY A 136 19.70 -5.54 5.13
N SER A 137 18.78 -6.49 5.27
CA SER A 137 19.16 -7.84 5.65
C SER A 137 18.04 -8.82 5.40
N THR A 138 18.32 -9.75 4.49
CA THR A 138 17.94 -11.16 4.60
C THR A 138 18.24 -11.67 6.01
N LYS A 139 17.39 -11.36 6.98
CA LYS A 139 17.42 -11.99 8.30
C LYS A 139 16.30 -13.02 8.33
N ASN A 140 16.73 -14.28 8.24
CA ASN A 140 15.98 -15.45 8.67
C ASN A 140 15.13 -15.09 9.89
N LEU A 141 13.81 -15.21 9.71
CA LEU A 141 12.85 -15.03 10.77
C LEU A 141 12.90 -16.30 11.62
N LEU A 142 13.74 -16.29 12.65
CA LEU A 142 13.74 -17.31 13.69
C LEU A 142 12.34 -17.34 14.32
N SER A 143 11.61 -18.40 14.05
CA SER A 143 10.45 -18.83 14.80
C SER A 143 10.90 -19.22 16.20
N GLN A 144 10.70 -18.36 17.19
CA GLN A 144 10.62 -18.77 18.58
C GLN A 144 9.27 -18.32 19.13
N GLY A 145 8.45 -19.31 19.45
CA GLY A 145 7.09 -19.14 19.95
C GLY A 145 6.31 -20.45 19.78
N GLU A 146 6.46 -21.37 20.73
CA GLU A 146 5.62 -22.54 20.89
C GLU A 146 4.16 -22.11 21.12
N HIS A 147 3.22 -22.88 20.55
CA HIS A 147 1.78 -22.81 20.73
C HIS A 147 1.09 -21.42 20.60
N GLY A 148 0.55 -21.17 19.41
CA GLY A 148 -0.80 -20.58 19.27
C GLY A 148 -0.96 -19.07 19.31
N ASP A 149 0.09 -18.28 19.57
CA ASP A 149 -0.01 -16.82 19.54
C ASP A 149 1.19 -16.19 18.80
N VAL A 150 1.00 -15.87 17.52
CA VAL A 150 2.03 -15.24 16.71
C VAL A 150 1.97 -13.72 16.91
N ARG A 151 2.60 -13.26 17.99
CA ARG A 151 2.66 -11.84 18.34
C ARG A 151 3.78 -11.13 17.58
N TRP A 152 3.44 -10.49 16.46
CA TRP A 152 4.37 -9.65 15.71
C TRP A 152 4.50 -8.26 16.36
N ARG A 153 5.66 -7.99 16.97
CA ARG A 153 5.99 -6.66 17.52
C ARG A 153 6.84 -5.91 16.50
N TRP A 154 6.25 -4.91 15.84
CA TRP A 154 7.02 -3.89 15.14
C TRP A 154 7.87 -3.15 16.19
N ARG A 155 9.20 -3.21 16.05
CA ARG A 155 10.07 -2.27 16.75
C ARG A 155 10.07 -0.99 15.93
N SER A 156 9.55 0.08 16.51
CA SER A 156 9.77 1.45 16.03
C SER A 156 11.27 1.64 15.82
N CYS A 157 11.67 1.87 14.57
CA CYS A 157 12.98 2.39 14.25
C CYS A 157 12.81 3.91 14.18
N GLY A 158 13.18 4.59 15.27
CA GLY A 158 13.51 6.01 15.29
C GLY A 158 12.39 6.99 14.99
N ASP A 159 12.12 7.86 15.95
CA ASP A 159 11.46 9.14 15.76
C ASP A 159 12.08 9.91 14.59
N GLN A 160 11.41 9.90 13.43
CA GLN A 160 11.40 10.96 12.42
C GLN A 160 10.36 10.62 11.34
N ALA A 161 9.09 10.79 11.71
CA ALA A 161 8.03 11.02 10.76
C ALA A 161 7.84 12.54 10.62
N LEU A 162 8.46 13.13 9.60
CA LEU A 162 8.05 14.36 8.90
C LEU A 162 8.81 14.48 7.58
#